data_AF-A0A8K0X1R3-F1
#
_entry.id   AF-A0A8K0X1R3-F1
#
_cell.length_a   1.000
_cell.length_b   1.000
_cell.length_c   1.000
_cell.angle_alpha   90.00
_cell.angle_beta   90.00
_cell.angle_gamma   90.00
#
_symmetry.space_group_name_H-M   'P 1'
#
loop_
_entity.id
_entity.type
_entity.pdbx_description
1 polymer ?
#
loop_
_entity_poly.entity_id
_entity_poly.type
_entity_poly.pdbx_seq_one_letter_code
_entity_poly.pdbx_strand_id
1 'polypeptide(L)'
;MSPIFQSLSSSPKFAIAVLTGDNLLRDDAVSFLRDDLPLWEGIWDQKKTPKPAANESSFEQVAKMARCVALFETRTIRDHVRLRFHKLLQYQAFARCLAAAEVEDTHQTSTMNHIMQKIHGHRWISAGTDQRKRLKNTFHAQKRAGKRLQILCNHVGYGFLLLGSRAAVGRILEPTFTDEMFHALVCYVCNMFPQLRRGWIHSY
;
A
#
# COMPACT_ATOMS: atom_id res chain seq x y z
N MET A 1 -12.04 -27.45 -11.00
CA MET A 1 -12.29 -26.18 -10.27
C MET A 1 -12.15 -26.47 -8.78
N SER A 2 -11.42 -25.64 -8.02
CA SER A 2 -11.18 -25.88 -6.59
C SER A 2 -12.48 -25.68 -5.78
N PRO A 3 -12.82 -26.54 -4.80
CA PRO A 3 -14.08 -26.49 -4.03
C PRO A 3 -14.30 -25.16 -3.28
N ILE A 4 -13.24 -24.36 -3.10
CA ILE A 4 -13.29 -22.99 -2.56
C ILE A 4 -14.13 -22.05 -3.44
N PHE A 5 -14.13 -22.23 -4.77
CA PHE A 5 -14.86 -21.36 -5.69
C PHE A 5 -16.38 -21.56 -5.66
N GLN A 6 -16.85 -22.75 -5.29
CA GLN A 6 -18.29 -23.07 -5.27
C GLN A 6 -19.01 -22.52 -4.03
N SER A 7 -18.31 -22.33 -2.90
CA SER A 7 -18.92 -21.69 -1.72
C SER A 7 -18.79 -20.16 -1.71
N LEU A 8 -17.81 -19.61 -2.45
CA LEU A 8 -17.58 -18.16 -2.55
C LEU A 8 -18.51 -17.46 -3.55
N SER A 9 -18.95 -18.13 -4.61
CA SER A 9 -19.73 -17.50 -5.70
C SER A 9 -21.07 -16.89 -5.27
N SER A 10 -21.64 -17.35 -4.14
CA SER A 10 -22.91 -16.86 -3.60
C SER A 10 -22.75 -15.72 -2.58
N SER A 11 -21.51 -15.35 -2.23
CA SER A 11 -21.25 -14.36 -1.18
C SER A 11 -21.21 -12.94 -1.75
N PRO A 12 -21.90 -11.96 -1.15
CA PRO A 12 -21.81 -10.56 -1.56
C PRO A 12 -20.36 -10.03 -1.51
N LYS A 13 -19.51 -10.60 -0.65
CA LYS A 13 -18.08 -10.29 -0.58
C LYS A 13 -17.34 -10.69 -1.86
N PHE A 14 -17.68 -11.82 -2.45
CA PHE A 14 -17.06 -12.30 -3.69
C PHE A 14 -17.49 -11.45 -4.88
N ALA A 15 -18.79 -11.11 -4.98
CA ALA A 15 -19.28 -10.19 -6.00
C ALA A 15 -18.57 -8.83 -5.94
N ILE A 16 -18.36 -8.27 -4.74
CA ILE A 16 -17.59 -7.03 -4.56
C ILE A 16 -16.14 -7.21 -5.03
N ALA A 17 -15.50 -8.35 -4.74
CA ALA A 17 -14.13 -8.63 -5.17
C ALA A 17 -14.02 -8.72 -6.70
N VAL A 18 -14.95 -9.41 -7.35
CA VAL A 18 -15.02 -9.53 -8.83
C VAL A 18 -15.24 -8.16 -9.47
N LEU A 19 -16.25 -7.41 -9.04
CA LEU A 19 -16.52 -6.06 -9.55
C LEU A 19 -15.33 -5.12 -9.34
N THR A 20 -14.60 -5.26 -8.23
CA THR A 20 -13.38 -4.48 -7.98
C THR A 20 -12.25 -4.90 -8.93
N GLY A 21 -12.17 -6.19 -9.29
CA GLY A 21 -11.23 -6.73 -10.25
C GLY A 21 -11.50 -6.29 -11.68
N ASP A 22 -12.77 -6.30 -12.10
CA ASP A 22 -13.18 -5.85 -13.43
C ASP A 22 -12.82 -4.38 -13.68
N ASN A 23 -12.94 -3.57 -12.63
CA ASN A 23 -12.63 -2.15 -12.66
C ASN A 23 -11.22 -1.84 -12.13
N LEU A 24 -10.31 -2.83 -12.06
CA LEU A 24 -9.00 -2.65 -11.41
C LEU A 24 -8.14 -1.64 -12.15
N LEU A 25 -8.17 -1.67 -13.49
CA LEU A 25 -7.48 -0.72 -14.35
C LEU A 25 -8.40 0.44 -14.69
N ARG A 26 -7.80 1.61 -14.92
CA ARG A 26 -8.54 2.78 -15.40
C ARG A 26 -8.87 2.64 -16.88
N ASP A 27 -10.07 3.06 -17.27
CA ASP A 27 -10.54 2.96 -18.67
C ASP A 27 -9.82 3.92 -19.61
N ASP A 28 -9.36 5.06 -19.06
CA ASP A 28 -8.63 6.11 -19.77
C ASP A 28 -7.11 5.88 -19.77
N ALA A 29 -6.62 4.65 -19.55
CA ALA A 29 -5.19 4.37 -19.36
C ALA A 29 -4.31 4.87 -20.51
N VAL A 30 -4.75 4.70 -21.76
CA VAL A 30 -4.00 5.13 -22.94
C VAL A 30 -3.92 6.66 -23.01
N SER A 31 -5.06 7.35 -22.90
CA SER A 31 -5.11 8.81 -22.91
C SER A 31 -4.32 9.40 -21.75
N PHE A 32 -4.44 8.81 -20.55
CA PHE A 32 -3.65 9.22 -19.39
C PHE A 32 -2.14 9.09 -19.62
N LEU A 33 -1.67 7.96 -20.17
CA LEU A 33 -0.25 7.77 -20.46
C LEU A 33 0.27 8.73 -21.55
N ARG A 34 -0.56 9.05 -22.53
CA ARG A 34 -0.18 9.93 -23.65
C ARG A 34 -0.22 11.41 -23.26
N ASP A 35 -1.28 11.82 -22.59
CA ASP A 35 -1.65 13.23 -22.44
C ASP A 35 -1.26 13.76 -21.05
N ASP A 36 -1.43 12.97 -19.99
CA ASP A 36 -1.19 13.41 -18.62
C ASP A 36 0.22 13.08 -18.12
N LEU A 37 0.78 11.92 -18.46
CA LEU A 37 2.08 11.48 -17.95
C LEU A 37 3.24 12.44 -18.30
N PRO A 38 3.32 13.03 -19.52
CA PRO A 38 4.37 14.00 -19.84
C PRO A 38 4.29 15.27 -18.97
N LEU A 39 3.09 15.63 -18.49
CA LEU A 39 2.88 16.79 -17.62
C LEU A 39 3.29 16.52 -16.17
N TRP A 40 3.78 15.31 -15.85
CA TRP A 40 4.17 14.92 -14.49
C TRP A 40 5.59 15.34 -14.09
N GLU A 41 6.26 16.15 -14.90
CA GLU A 41 7.52 16.80 -14.52
C GLU A 41 7.33 17.69 -13.29
N GLY A 42 8.27 17.60 -12.33
CA GLY A 42 8.23 18.40 -11.10
C GLY A 42 7.20 17.95 -10.06
N ILE A 43 6.17 17.19 -10.45
CA ILE A 43 5.24 16.55 -9.50
C ILE A 43 5.87 15.32 -8.84
N TRP A 44 7.16 15.12 -8.81
CA TRP A 44 7.79 14.18 -7.87
C TRP A 44 8.76 14.88 -6.93
N ASP A 45 9.10 16.13 -7.24
CA ASP A 45 10.10 16.88 -6.51
C ASP A 45 9.43 17.79 -5.49
N GLN A 46 8.88 17.16 -4.45
CA GLN A 46 8.45 17.92 -3.27
C GLN A 46 9.68 18.24 -2.42
N LYS A 47 10.16 19.49 -2.51
CA LYS A 47 11.18 20.04 -1.58
C LYS A 47 10.84 19.85 -0.10
N LYS A 48 9.56 19.60 0.22
CA LYS A 48 9.03 19.42 1.59
C LYS A 48 8.88 17.96 2.04
N THR A 49 9.13 16.95 1.18
CA THR A 49 9.10 15.54 1.61
C THR A 49 10.47 15.09 2.07
N PRO A 50 10.62 14.55 3.29
CA PRO A 50 11.89 14.01 3.75
C PRO A 50 12.33 12.83 2.88
N LYS A 51 13.44 12.99 2.13
CA LYS A 51 14.07 11.91 1.36
C LYS A 51 14.90 11.03 2.31
N PRO A 52 14.79 9.68 2.25
CA PRO A 52 15.67 8.80 3.02
C PRO A 52 17.10 8.89 2.49
N ALA A 53 18.08 8.89 3.39
CA ALA A 53 19.49 8.75 3.01
C ALA A 53 19.91 7.26 3.03
N ALA A 54 20.90 6.90 2.22
CA ALA A 54 21.32 5.50 2.07
C ALA A 54 21.89 4.88 3.35
N ASN A 55 22.40 5.70 4.26
CA ASN A 55 22.98 5.32 5.55
C ASN A 55 21.99 5.41 6.73
N GLU A 56 20.72 5.76 6.48
CA GLU A 56 19.74 5.86 7.55
C GLU A 56 19.27 4.50 8.04
N SER A 57 19.04 4.42 9.35
CA SER A 57 18.48 3.23 9.98
C SER A 57 17.11 2.88 9.37
N SER A 58 16.78 1.59 9.31
CA SER A 58 15.50 1.13 8.79
C SER A 58 14.32 1.83 9.50
N PHE A 59 14.43 2.07 10.80
CA PHE A 59 13.44 2.79 11.61
C PHE A 59 13.23 4.24 11.16
N GLU A 60 14.29 4.95 10.81
CA GLU A 60 14.23 6.33 10.30
C GLU A 60 13.60 6.39 8.92
N GLN A 61 13.93 5.42 8.05
CA GLN A 61 13.30 5.31 6.74
C GLN A 61 11.78 5.10 6.87
N VAL A 62 11.34 4.20 7.76
CA VAL A 62 9.91 4.00 8.05
C VAL A 62 9.26 5.27 8.58
N ALA A 63 9.92 5.96 9.51
CA ALA A 63 9.37 7.17 10.10
C ALA A 63 9.21 8.29 9.07
N LYS A 64 10.18 8.49 8.18
CA LYS A 64 10.09 9.45 7.07
C LYS A 64 8.96 9.09 6.11
N MET A 65 8.88 7.84 5.69
CA MET A 65 7.83 7.37 4.76
C MET A 65 6.43 7.52 5.37
N ALA A 66 6.27 7.19 6.66
CA ALA A 66 5.01 7.38 7.37
C ALA A 66 4.58 8.86 7.45
N ARG A 67 5.53 9.77 7.68
CA ARG A 67 5.26 11.22 7.64
C ARG A 67 4.86 11.69 6.25
N CYS A 68 5.53 11.21 5.20
CA CYS A 68 5.14 11.49 3.81
C CYS A 68 3.71 11.01 3.52
N VAL A 69 3.35 9.79 3.91
CA VAL A 69 1.98 9.26 3.75
C VAL A 69 0.97 10.15 4.44
N ALA A 70 1.22 10.56 5.70
CA ALA A 70 0.33 11.47 6.41
C ALA A 70 0.18 12.83 5.69
N LEU A 71 1.27 13.40 5.16
CA LEU A 71 1.21 14.64 4.37
C LEU A 71 0.37 14.48 3.10
N PHE A 72 0.53 13.38 2.37
CA PHE A 72 -0.24 13.11 1.15
C PHE A 72 -1.71 12.81 1.44
N GLU A 73 -2.05 12.18 2.57
CA GLU A 73 -3.44 11.95 2.96
C GLU A 73 -4.18 13.28 3.23
N THR A 74 -3.48 14.32 3.67
CA THR A 74 -4.07 15.65 3.89
C THR A 74 -4.21 16.51 2.63
N ARG A 75 -3.51 16.18 1.54
CA ARG A 75 -3.53 16.95 0.29
C ARG A 75 -4.38 16.22 -0.75
N THR A 76 -5.57 16.73 -1.02
CA THR A 76 -6.61 16.00 -1.78
C THR A 76 -6.46 16.04 -3.31
N ILE A 77 -7.06 15.02 -3.94
CA ILE A 77 -7.36 14.78 -5.38
C ILE A 77 -6.18 14.39 -6.29
N ARG A 78 -5.08 15.13 -6.36
CA ARG A 78 -4.01 14.86 -7.34
C ARG A 78 -2.92 13.91 -6.87
N ASP A 79 -2.80 13.68 -5.56
CA ASP A 79 -1.69 12.93 -4.97
C ASP A 79 -1.95 11.42 -4.83
N HIS A 80 -3.03 10.88 -5.41
CA HIS A 80 -3.42 9.48 -5.21
C HIS A 80 -2.37 8.47 -5.73
N VAL A 81 -1.71 8.73 -6.87
CA VAL A 81 -0.63 7.87 -7.35
C VAL A 81 0.58 7.95 -6.42
N ARG A 82 1.02 9.15 -6.02
CA ARG A 82 2.10 9.29 -5.03
C ARG A 82 1.77 8.60 -3.72
N LEU A 83 0.54 8.73 -3.25
CA LEU A 83 0.08 8.13 -2.00
C LEU A 83 0.19 6.60 -2.08
N ARG A 84 -0.17 6.00 -3.22
CA ARG A 84 0.02 4.55 -3.44
C ARG A 84 1.50 4.18 -3.35
N PHE A 85 2.38 4.90 -4.06
CA PHE A 85 3.83 4.67 -3.99
C PHE A 85 4.37 4.82 -2.56
N HIS A 86 3.99 5.86 -1.83
CA HIS A 86 4.47 6.07 -0.47
C HIS A 86 3.92 5.04 0.52
N LYS A 87 2.67 4.58 0.38
CA LYS A 87 2.13 3.49 1.18
C LYS A 87 2.89 2.18 0.93
N LEU A 88 3.23 1.90 -0.33
CA LEU A 88 4.06 0.75 -0.69
C LEU A 88 5.46 0.85 -0.09
N LEU A 89 6.14 1.98 -0.27
CA LEU A 89 7.48 2.23 0.26
C LEU A 89 7.51 2.19 1.80
N GLN A 90 6.49 2.74 2.46
CA GLN A 90 6.32 2.65 3.92
C GLN A 90 6.25 1.18 4.36
N TYR A 91 5.46 0.35 3.65
CA TYR A 91 5.36 -1.08 3.96
C TYR A 91 6.69 -1.82 3.71
N GLN A 92 7.36 -1.56 2.59
CA GLN A 92 8.65 -2.18 2.29
C GLN A 92 9.72 -1.83 3.33
N ALA A 93 9.80 -0.56 3.74
CA ALA A 93 10.70 -0.13 4.81
C ALA A 93 10.34 -0.81 6.14
N PHE A 94 9.05 -0.96 6.44
CA PHE A 94 8.58 -1.64 7.64
C PHE A 94 8.93 -3.13 7.62
N ALA A 95 8.77 -3.81 6.48
CA ALA A 95 9.14 -5.21 6.32
C ALA A 95 10.66 -5.41 6.52
N ARG A 96 11.50 -4.50 5.99
CA ARG A 96 12.95 -4.50 6.26
C ARG A 96 13.28 -4.29 7.75
N CYS A 97 12.54 -3.41 8.45
CA CYS A 97 12.70 -3.25 9.89
C CYS A 97 12.39 -4.54 10.64
N LEU A 98 11.30 -5.23 10.29
CA LEU A 98 10.95 -6.49 10.94
C LEU A 98 12.00 -7.57 10.68
N ALA A 99 12.45 -7.71 9.43
CA ALA A 99 13.50 -8.67 9.10
C ALA A 99 14.80 -8.40 9.88
N ALA A 100 15.18 -7.13 10.06
CA ALA A 100 16.33 -6.76 10.88
C ALA A 100 16.09 -7.02 12.39
N ALA A 101 14.89 -6.73 12.90
CA ALA A 101 14.56 -6.93 14.31
C ALA A 101 14.39 -8.41 14.71
N GLU A 102 13.99 -9.28 13.78
CA GLU A 102 13.97 -10.73 13.97
C GLU A 102 15.38 -11.32 14.13
N VAL A 103 16.39 -10.68 13.52
CA VAL A 103 17.81 -11.03 13.73
C VAL A 103 18.30 -10.57 15.11
N GLU A 104 17.71 -9.50 15.66
CA GLU A 104 18.10 -8.89 16.95
C GLU A 104 17.21 -9.33 18.15
N ASP A 105 16.42 -10.41 18.01
CA ASP A 105 15.54 -10.99 19.04
C ASP A 105 14.63 -9.98 19.78
N THR A 106 14.18 -8.95 19.05
CA THR A 106 13.37 -7.86 19.65
C THR A 106 11.87 -8.16 19.47
N HIS A 107 11.12 -8.26 20.58
CA HIS A 107 9.67 -8.49 20.53
C HIS A 107 8.92 -7.45 19.67
N GLN A 108 8.04 -7.91 18.76
CA GLN A 108 7.27 -7.07 17.81
C GLN A 108 6.54 -5.87 18.45
N THR A 109 6.06 -6.00 19.69
CA THR A 109 5.41 -4.92 20.43
C THR A 109 6.38 -3.78 20.78
N SER A 110 7.63 -4.10 21.10
CA SER A 110 8.70 -3.14 21.35
C SER A 110 9.06 -2.38 20.07
N THR A 111 9.23 -3.11 18.96
CA THR A 111 9.51 -2.56 17.62
C THR A 111 8.43 -1.57 17.19
N MET A 112 7.15 -1.92 17.38
CA MET A 112 6.04 -1.01 17.06
C MET A 112 6.08 0.26 17.93
N ASN A 113 6.28 0.13 19.24
CA ASN A 113 6.36 1.31 20.12
C ASN A 113 7.54 2.21 19.73
N HIS A 114 8.69 1.63 19.36
CA HIS A 114 9.86 2.37 18.89
C HIS A 114 9.56 3.14 17.58
N ILE A 115 8.91 2.48 16.62
CA ILE A 115 8.47 3.12 15.36
C ILE A 115 7.50 4.27 15.65
N MET A 116 6.51 4.07 16.52
CA MET A 116 5.54 5.11 16.86
C MET A 116 6.21 6.32 17.54
N GLN A 117 7.20 6.07 18.40
CA GLN A 117 8.01 7.13 19.01
C GLN A 117 8.83 7.89 17.97
N LYS A 118 9.45 7.20 17.01
CA LYS A 118 10.19 7.85 15.91
C LYS A 118 9.25 8.67 15.00
N ILE A 119 8.04 8.20 14.72
CA ILE A 119 7.08 8.91 13.86
C ILE A 119 6.57 10.17 14.54
N HIS A 120 6.10 10.06 15.79
CA HIS A 120 5.34 11.12 16.47
C HIS A 120 6.13 11.90 17.54
N GLY A 121 7.34 11.46 17.89
CA GLY A 121 8.23 12.14 18.83
C GLY A 121 7.58 12.43 20.17
N HIS A 122 7.66 13.68 20.62
CA HIS A 122 7.07 14.14 21.88
C HIS A 122 5.57 13.82 21.98
N ARG A 123 4.81 13.90 20.87
CA ARG A 123 3.38 13.61 20.84
C ARG A 123 3.07 12.15 21.21
N TRP A 124 3.99 11.21 21.00
CA TRP A 124 3.82 9.82 21.44
C TRP A 124 3.98 9.69 22.96
N ILE A 125 5.02 10.35 23.49
CA ILE A 125 5.38 10.31 24.91
C ILE A 125 4.26 10.93 25.75
N SER A 126 3.77 12.11 25.35
CA SER A 126 2.70 12.83 26.05
C SER A 126 1.28 12.33 25.75
N ALA A 127 1.11 11.38 24.83
CA ALA A 127 -0.22 10.86 24.49
C ALA A 127 -0.74 9.87 25.54
N GLY A 128 -1.99 10.05 25.96
CA GLY A 128 -2.75 9.07 26.73
C GLY A 128 -3.02 7.78 25.94
N THR A 129 -3.55 6.77 26.64
CA THR A 129 -3.81 5.42 26.11
C THR A 129 -4.68 5.44 24.85
N ASP A 130 -5.78 6.19 24.86
CA ASP A 130 -6.69 6.28 23.71
C ASP A 130 -6.06 6.93 22.49
N GLN A 131 -5.29 8.00 22.70
CA GLN A 131 -4.58 8.67 21.62
C GLN A 131 -3.51 7.77 21.02
N ARG A 132 -2.75 7.03 21.85
CA ARG A 132 -1.78 6.03 21.38
C ARG A 132 -2.46 4.92 20.58
N LYS A 133 -3.63 4.44 21.04
CA LYS A 133 -4.44 3.44 20.32
C LYS A 133 -4.88 3.95 18.95
N ARG A 134 -5.37 5.19 18.84
CA ARG A 134 -5.76 5.81 17.56
C ARG A 134 -4.58 5.93 16.60
N LEU A 135 -3.42 6.40 17.08
CA LEU A 135 -2.21 6.51 16.26
C LEU A 135 -1.74 5.14 15.75
N LYS A 136 -1.73 4.12 16.63
CA LYS A 136 -1.41 2.73 16.23
C LYS A 136 -2.38 2.21 15.19
N ASN A 137 -3.68 2.40 15.38
CA ASN A 137 -4.70 1.95 14.42
C ASN A 137 -4.52 2.61 13.05
N THR A 138 -4.16 3.89 13.02
CA THR A 138 -3.86 4.63 11.78
C THR A 138 -2.65 4.02 11.07
N PHE A 139 -1.55 3.82 11.80
CA PHE A 139 -0.35 3.18 11.25
C PHE A 139 -0.62 1.75 10.76
N HIS A 140 -1.40 0.96 11.50
CA HIS A 140 -1.80 -0.38 11.10
C HIS A 140 -2.65 -0.37 9.82
N ALA A 141 -3.57 0.59 9.66
CA ALA A 141 -4.37 0.74 8.46
C ALA A 141 -3.48 1.08 7.24
N GLN A 142 -2.56 2.03 7.39
CA GLN A 142 -1.59 2.39 6.35
C GLN A 142 -0.68 1.20 5.99
N LYS A 143 -0.20 0.46 7.00
CA LYS A 143 0.59 -0.77 6.81
C LYS A 143 -0.18 -1.82 6.02
N ARG A 144 -1.46 -2.07 6.36
CA ARG A 144 -2.32 -3.01 5.62
C ARG A 144 -2.50 -2.57 4.17
N ALA A 145 -2.76 -1.30 3.94
CA ALA A 145 -2.87 -0.73 2.60
C ALA A 145 -1.58 -0.96 1.79
N GLY A 146 -0.42 -0.64 2.36
CA GLY A 146 0.89 -0.89 1.72
C GLY A 146 1.16 -2.38 1.45
N LYS A 147 0.81 -3.27 2.38
CA LYS A 147 0.90 -4.72 2.19
C LYS A 147 0.06 -5.20 1.00
N ARG A 148 -1.18 -4.73 0.89
CA ARG A 148 -2.08 -5.07 -0.23
C ARG A 148 -1.52 -4.58 -1.56
N LEU A 149 -1.00 -3.36 -1.60
CA LEU A 149 -0.31 -2.83 -2.78
C LEU A 149 0.89 -3.69 -3.16
N GLN A 150 1.72 -4.12 -2.20
CA GLN A 150 2.86 -4.99 -2.48
C GLN A 150 2.43 -6.32 -3.09
N ILE A 151 1.40 -6.96 -2.53
CA ILE A 151 0.89 -8.23 -3.05
C ILE A 151 0.38 -8.05 -4.48
N LEU A 152 -0.39 -6.99 -4.76
CA LEU A 152 -0.84 -6.71 -6.12
C LEU A 152 0.35 -6.47 -7.06
N CYS A 153 1.34 -5.67 -6.67
CA CYS A 153 2.53 -5.45 -7.48
C CYS A 153 3.29 -6.75 -7.79
N ASN A 154 3.34 -7.69 -6.84
CA ASN A 154 3.96 -9.00 -7.06
C ASN A 154 3.21 -9.88 -8.06
N HIS A 155 1.90 -9.66 -8.26
CA HIS A 155 1.06 -10.46 -9.15
C HIS A 155 0.82 -9.81 -10.51
N VAL A 156 0.66 -8.49 -10.57
CA VAL A 156 0.29 -7.75 -11.79
C VAL A 156 1.36 -6.72 -12.23
N GLY A 157 2.46 -6.60 -11.48
CA GLY A 157 3.53 -5.64 -11.74
C GLY A 157 3.29 -4.26 -11.14
N TYR A 158 4.35 -3.45 -11.10
CA TYR A 158 4.32 -2.10 -10.51
C TYR A 158 3.55 -1.07 -11.35
N GLY A 159 3.31 -1.34 -12.64
CA GLY A 159 2.50 -0.48 -13.51
C GLY A 159 1.08 -0.23 -12.99
N PHE A 160 0.55 -1.17 -12.20
CA PHE A 160 -0.73 -1.01 -11.50
C PHE A 160 -0.77 0.21 -10.56
N LEU A 161 0.34 0.62 -9.94
CA LEU A 161 0.34 1.80 -9.07
C LEU A 161 -0.07 3.07 -9.82
N LEU A 162 0.30 3.14 -11.09
CA LEU A 162 0.01 4.24 -12.01
C LEU A 162 -1.35 4.06 -12.68
N LEU A 163 -1.64 2.87 -13.22
CA LEU A 163 -2.80 2.60 -14.06
C LEU A 163 -4.02 2.08 -13.31
N GLY A 164 -3.88 1.79 -12.01
CA GLY A 164 -4.99 1.32 -11.19
C GLY A 164 -6.08 2.39 -11.07
N SER A 165 -7.33 2.00 -11.31
CA SER A 165 -8.50 2.86 -11.16
C SER A 165 -8.56 3.47 -9.77
N ARG A 166 -8.85 4.77 -9.68
CA ARG A 166 -8.98 5.45 -8.37
C ARG A 166 -10.05 4.78 -7.50
N ALA A 167 -11.18 4.39 -8.09
CA ALA A 167 -12.29 3.80 -7.37
C ALA A 167 -11.95 2.40 -6.85
N ALA A 168 -11.47 1.51 -7.72
CA ALA A 168 -11.13 0.15 -7.34
C ALA A 168 -9.98 0.11 -6.33
N VAL A 169 -8.90 0.84 -6.59
CA VAL A 169 -7.77 0.90 -5.65
C VAL A 169 -8.18 1.55 -4.34
N GLY A 170 -8.99 2.61 -4.36
CA GLY A 170 -9.54 3.22 -3.15
C GLY A 170 -10.24 2.17 -2.28
N ARG A 171 -11.16 1.41 -2.87
CA ARG A 171 -11.90 0.34 -2.21
C ARG A 171 -10.99 -0.75 -1.64
N ILE A 172 -9.97 -1.20 -2.38
CA ILE A 172 -9.01 -2.22 -1.92
C ILE A 172 -8.26 -1.78 -0.65
N LEU A 173 -7.96 -0.48 -0.53
CA LEU A 173 -7.19 0.07 0.58
C LEU A 173 -8.06 0.43 1.80
N GLU A 174 -9.38 0.35 1.69
CA GLU A 174 -10.28 0.60 2.81
C GLU A 174 -10.21 -0.53 3.85
N PRO A 175 -10.32 -0.21 5.16
CA PRO A 175 -10.36 -1.22 6.21
C PRO A 175 -11.54 -2.18 6.13
N THR A 176 -12.64 -1.76 5.49
CA THR A 176 -13.87 -2.54 5.28
C THR A 176 -13.69 -3.63 4.23
N PHE A 177 -12.76 -3.46 3.29
CA PHE A 177 -12.41 -4.49 2.33
C PHE A 177 -11.63 -5.57 3.07
N THR A 178 -12.24 -6.74 3.29
CA THR A 178 -11.67 -7.77 4.15
C THR A 178 -10.51 -8.50 3.45
N ASP A 179 -9.71 -9.22 4.23
CA ASP A 179 -8.63 -10.03 3.66
C ASP A 179 -9.20 -11.15 2.77
N GLU A 180 -10.34 -11.73 3.10
CA GLU A 180 -11.04 -12.70 2.24
C GLU A 180 -11.36 -12.12 0.85
N MET A 181 -11.93 -10.90 0.81
CA MET A 181 -12.23 -10.19 -0.44
C MET A 181 -10.96 -9.89 -1.22
N PHE A 182 -9.88 -9.55 -0.52
CA PHE A 182 -8.58 -9.31 -1.15
C PHE A 182 -7.96 -10.56 -1.76
N HIS A 183 -8.01 -11.71 -1.09
CA HIS A 183 -7.53 -12.96 -1.68
C HIS A 183 -8.40 -13.37 -2.88
N ALA A 184 -9.72 -13.22 -2.79
CA ALA A 184 -10.63 -13.48 -3.91
C ALA A 184 -10.31 -12.58 -5.12
N LEU A 185 -10.07 -11.29 -4.89
CA LEU A 185 -9.64 -10.34 -5.93
C LEU A 185 -8.33 -10.78 -6.59
N VAL A 186 -7.29 -11.09 -5.81
CA VAL A 186 -5.99 -11.52 -6.34
C VAL A 186 -6.15 -12.77 -7.20
N CYS A 187 -6.90 -13.76 -6.70
CA CYS A 187 -7.22 -14.98 -7.45
C CYS A 187 -7.95 -14.65 -8.75
N TYR A 188 -8.98 -13.82 -8.70
CA TYR A 188 -9.76 -13.43 -9.88
C TYR A 188 -8.87 -12.78 -10.95
N VAL A 189 -8.12 -11.74 -10.57
CA VAL A 189 -7.27 -10.97 -11.48
C VAL A 189 -6.18 -11.85 -12.10
N CYS A 190 -5.55 -12.73 -11.31
CA CYS A 190 -4.51 -13.64 -11.82
C CYS A 190 -5.03 -14.68 -12.81
N ASN A 191 -6.31 -15.08 -12.70
CA ASN A 191 -6.91 -16.09 -13.59
C ASN A 191 -7.54 -15.45 -14.83
N MET A 192 -8.12 -14.26 -14.71
CA MET A 192 -8.78 -13.56 -15.81
C MET A 192 -7.80 -12.80 -16.70
N PHE A 193 -6.68 -12.35 -16.16
CA PHE A 193 -5.65 -11.61 -16.90
C PHE A 193 -4.29 -12.32 -16.85
N PRO A 194 -4.18 -13.57 -17.35
CA PRO A 194 -2.95 -14.37 -17.26
C PRO A 194 -1.75 -13.70 -17.96
N GLN A 195 -1.99 -12.83 -18.94
CA GLN A 195 -0.98 -12.00 -19.60
C GLN A 195 -0.23 -11.07 -18.64
N LEU A 196 -0.84 -10.64 -17.53
CA LEU A 196 -0.18 -9.83 -16.51
C LEU A 196 0.89 -10.62 -15.74
N ARG A 197 0.78 -11.96 -15.73
CA ARG A 197 1.70 -12.86 -15.01
C ARG A 197 2.97 -13.20 -15.80
N ARG A 198 2.92 -13.15 -17.13
CA ARG A 198 4.00 -13.63 -18.02
C ARG A 198 5.06 -12.58 -18.37
N GLY A 199 4.84 -11.31 -18.04
CA GLY A 199 5.72 -10.20 -18.46
C GLY A 199 6.97 -9.95 -17.62
N TRP A 200 7.13 -10.57 -16.44
CA TRP A 200 8.09 -10.08 -15.44
C TRP A 200 8.94 -11.17 -14.75
N ILE A 201 8.83 -12.44 -15.14
CA ILE A 201 9.58 -13.54 -14.50
C ILE A 201 10.95 -13.77 -15.16
N HIS A 202 11.32 -13.05 -16.23
CA HIS A 202 12.59 -13.25 -16.96
C HIS A 202 13.43 -11.98 -17.11
N SER A 203 13.67 -11.26 -16.01
CA SER A 203 14.71 -10.24 -15.98
C SER A 203 15.20 -10.02 -14.55
N TYR A 204 15.99 -10.95 -14.02
CA TYR A 204 17.15 -10.75 -13.14
C TYR A 204 17.96 -12.04 -13.09
#